data_AF-A0A916VQ72-F1
#
_entry.id   AF-A0A916VQ72-F1
#
_cell.length_a   1.000
_cell.length_b   1.000
_cell.length_c   1.000
_cell.angle_alpha   90.00
_cell.angle_beta   90.00
_cell.angle_gamma   90.00
#
_symmetry.space_group_name_H-M   'P 1'
#
loop_
_entity.id
_entity.type
_entity.pdbx_description
1 polymer ?
#
loop_
_entity_poly.entity_id
_entity_poly.type
_entity_poly.pdbx_seq_one_letter_code
_entity_poly.pdbx_strand_id
1 'polypeptide(L)'
;MAIRPYILTIHHMHCSNCGQKVPKTLSVRTHSCPKCKTVLDRDENAAINILNKALNEVGIILSACGGLGVSQPVFRSATYNA
;
A
#
# COMPACT_ATOMS: atom_id res chain seq x y z
N MET A 1 -19.56 26.44 -4.20
CA MET A 1 -18.65 25.32 -3.83
C MET A 1 -17.47 25.31 -4.78
N ALA A 2 -16.22 25.31 -4.30
CA ALA A 2 -15.05 25.20 -5.15
C ALA A 2 -14.80 23.72 -5.51
N ILE A 3 -14.85 23.37 -6.80
CA ILE A 3 -14.45 22.06 -7.29
C ILE A 3 -12.92 22.01 -7.22
N ARG A 4 -12.37 21.34 -6.20
CA ARG A 4 -10.91 21.14 -6.10
C ARG A 4 -10.52 20.04 -7.10
N PRO A 5 -9.80 20.35 -8.18
CA PRO A 5 -9.41 19.33 -9.15
C PRO A 5 -8.46 18.34 -8.45
N TYR A 6 -8.80 17.06 -8.51
CA TYR A 6 -8.05 15.96 -7.87
C TYR A 6 -6.57 15.92 -8.29
N ILE A 7 -6.25 16.50 -9.45
CA ILE A 7 -4.88 16.50 -9.98
C ILE A 7 -3.95 17.51 -9.28
N LEU A 8 -4.51 18.56 -8.66
CA LEU A 8 -3.74 19.61 -7.97
C LEU A 8 -3.59 19.35 -6.47
N THR A 9 -4.32 18.40 -5.89
CA THR A 9 -4.18 18.04 -4.49
C THR A 9 -2.94 17.17 -4.27
N ILE A 10 -2.13 17.51 -3.28
CA ILE A 10 -1.02 16.66 -2.84
C ILE A 10 -1.63 15.45 -2.11
N HIS A 11 -1.32 14.24 -2.60
CA HIS A 11 -1.68 12.99 -1.97
C HIS A 11 -0.45 12.38 -1.29
N HIS A 12 -0.65 11.81 -0.10
CA HIS A 12 0.42 11.14 0.64
C HIS A 12 0.38 9.65 0.34
N MET A 13 1.48 9.13 -0.18
CA MET A 13 1.62 7.72 -0.55
C MET A 13 2.67 7.09 0.34
N HIS A 14 2.38 5.95 0.96
CA HIS A 14 3.38 5.20 1.69
C HIS A 14 4.27 4.45 0.72
N CYS A 15 5.58 4.52 0.91
CA CYS A 15 6.50 3.64 0.21
C CYS A 15 6.27 2.20 0.67
N SER A 16 5.99 1.28 -0.26
CA SER A 16 5.77 -0.12 0.05
C SER A 16 6.98 -0.82 0.67
N ASN A 17 8.19 -0.32 0.38
CA ASN A 17 9.44 -0.91 0.85
C ASN A 17 9.84 -0.46 2.27
N CYS A 18 9.68 0.84 2.58
CA CYS A 18 10.19 1.41 3.83
C CYS A 18 9.16 2.16 4.68
N GLY A 19 7.89 2.19 4.26
CA GLY A 19 6.78 2.84 4.97
C GLY A 19 6.79 4.38 4.97
N GLN A 20 7.77 5.03 4.34
CA GLN A 20 7.87 6.49 4.35
C GLN A 20 6.68 7.14 3.64
N LYS A 21 6.06 8.15 4.25
CA LYS A 21 5.07 9.01 3.59
C LYS A 21 5.77 9.92 2.58
N VAL A 22 5.41 9.78 1.31
CA VAL A 22 5.92 10.61 0.21
C VAL A 22 4.77 11.46 -0.33
N PRO A 23 4.80 12.80 -0.19
CA PRO A 23 3.81 13.69 -0.78
C PRO A 23 4.02 13.81 -2.30
N LYS A 24 2.96 13.60 -3.08
CA LYS A 24 2.96 13.80 -4.54
C LYS A 24 1.54 13.98 -5.08
N THR A 25 1.40 14.63 -6.23
CA THR A 25 0.11 14.80 -6.92
C THR A 25 -0.30 13.52 -7.66
N LEU A 26 -1.58 13.40 -8.01
CA LEU A 26 -2.09 12.27 -8.83
C LEU A 26 -1.55 12.27 -10.27
N SER A 27 -0.97 13.37 -10.74
CA SER A 27 -0.28 13.42 -12.03
C SER A 27 1.04 12.65 -12.03
N VAL A 28 1.68 12.47 -10.87
CA VAL A 28 2.95 11.74 -10.76
C VAL A 28 2.67 10.23 -10.77
N ARG A 29 3.02 9.58 -11.89
CA ARG A 29 2.84 8.13 -12.11
C ARG A 29 3.96 7.30 -11.51
N THR A 30 5.20 7.80 -11.47
CA THR A 30 6.32 7.05 -10.89
C THR A 30 6.44 7.31 -9.39
N HIS A 31 6.53 6.27 -8.57
CA HIS A 31 6.93 6.37 -7.17
C HIS A 31 8.47 6.32 -7.08
N SER A 32 9.08 7.41 -6.63
CA SER A 32 10.48 7.44 -6.22
C SER A 32 10.54 7.77 -4.72
N CYS A 33 11.08 6.86 -3.92
CA CYS A 33 11.21 7.06 -2.48
C CYS A 33 12.54 7.74 -2.14
N PRO A 34 12.55 8.92 -1.49
CA PRO A 34 13.79 9.60 -1.12
C PRO A 34 14.56 8.88 -0.01
N LYS A 35 13.89 8.03 0.77
CA LYS A 35 14.49 7.33 1.92
C LYS A 35 15.20 6.04 1.52
N CYS A 36 14.53 5.18 0.76
CA CYS A 36 15.06 3.85 0.38
C CYS A 36 15.37 3.72 -1.11
N LYS A 37 15.21 4.79 -1.89
CA LYS A 37 15.54 4.87 -3.32
C LYS A 37 14.76 3.89 -4.21
N THR A 38 13.67 3.31 -3.72
CA THR A 38 12.79 2.45 -4.51
C THR A 38 12.12 3.27 -5.61
N VAL A 39 12.20 2.77 -6.85
CA VAL A 39 11.57 3.36 -8.04
C VAL A 39 10.66 2.33 -8.68
N LEU A 40 9.36 2.59 -8.73
CA LEU A 40 8.36 1.75 -9.40
C LEU A 40 7.13 2.55 -9.82
N ASP A 41 6.15 1.93 -10.47
CA ASP A 41 4.89 2.61 -10.76
C ASP A 41 4.11 2.89 -9.45
N ARG A 42 3.38 4.01 -9.42
CA ARG A 42 2.55 4.39 -8.27
C ARG A 42 1.48 3.35 -8.01
N ASP A 43 0.84 2.84 -9.04
CA ASP A 43 -0.29 1.93 -8.93
C ASP A 43 0.21 0.56 -8.45
N GLU A 44 1.40 0.12 -8.90
CA GLU A 44 2.13 -1.03 -8.33
C GLU A 44 2.47 -0.81 -6.84
N ASN A 45 3.01 0.35 -6.47
CA ASN A 45 3.31 0.67 -5.07
C ASN A 45 2.05 0.65 -4.21
N ALA A 46 0.92 1.11 -4.74
CA ALA A 46 -0.37 1.04 -4.06
C ALA A 46 -0.84 -0.41 -3.89
N ALA A 47 -0.73 -1.24 -4.94
CA ALA A 47 -1.09 -2.66 -4.89
C ALA A 47 -0.27 -3.42 -3.83
N ILE A 48 1.04 -3.20 -3.76
CA ILE A 48 1.90 -3.81 -2.73
C ILE A 48 1.49 -3.37 -1.33
N ASN A 49 1.16 -2.08 -1.14
CA ASN A 49 0.67 -1.62 0.16
C ASN A 49 -0.67 -2.26 0.55
N ILE A 50 -1.59 -2.45 -0.40
CA ILE A 50 -2.87 -3.13 -0.16
C ILE A 50 -2.62 -4.59 0.20
N LEU A 51 -1.74 -5.27 -0.54
CA LEU A 51 -1.32 -6.63 -0.25
C LEU A 51 -0.74 -6.73 1.16
N ASN A 52 0.25 -5.91 1.49
CA ASN A 52 0.89 -5.91 2.83
C ASN A 52 -0.12 -5.66 3.95
N LYS A 53 -1.10 -4.78 3.75
CA LYS A 53 -2.19 -4.57 4.71
C LYS A 53 -3.08 -5.81 4.84
N ALA A 54 -3.52 -6.40 3.73
CA ALA A 54 -4.33 -7.61 3.75
C ALA A 54 -3.60 -8.77 4.43
N LEU A 55 -2.31 -8.93 4.14
CA LEU A 55 -1.43 -9.92 4.78
C LEU A 55 -1.29 -9.67 6.27
N ASN A 56 -1.13 -8.42 6.71
CA ASN A 56 -1.05 -8.07 8.13
C ASN A 56 -2.38 -8.33 8.86
N GLU A 57 -3.51 -8.00 8.24
CA GLU A 57 -4.84 -8.16 8.85
C GLU A 57 -5.25 -9.63 8.96
N VAL A 58 -4.97 -10.43 7.93
CA VAL A 58 -5.30 -11.87 7.91
C VAL A 58 -4.20 -12.72 8.57
N GLY A 59 -3.04 -12.13 8.88
CA GLY A 59 -1.89 -12.84 9.44
C GLY A 59 -1.25 -13.84 8.46
N ILE A 60 -1.42 -13.61 7.15
CA ILE A 60 -0.91 -14.49 6.10
C ILE A 60 0.38 -13.85 5.56
N ILE A 61 1.48 -14.61 5.50
CA ILE A 61 2.70 -14.18 4.80
C ILE A 61 2.65 -14.80 3.40
N LEU A 62 2.27 -14.03 2.38
CA LEU A 62 2.42 -14.46 0.99
C LEU A 62 3.78 -13.99 0.45
N SER A 63 4.66 -14.94 0.18
CA SER A 63 5.89 -14.70 -0.58
C SER A 63 5.57 -14.84 -2.07
N ALA A 64 5.73 -13.77 -2.85
CA ALA A 64 5.77 -13.84 -4.31
C ALA A 64 7.25 -13.83 -4.72
N CYS A 65 7.81 -14.75 -5.49
CA CYS A 65 7.30 -15.65 -6.53
C CYS A 65 7.39 -17.14 -6.16
N GLY A 66 6.33 -17.93 -6.42
CA GLY A 66 6.42 -19.39 -6.56
C GLY A 66 6.08 -20.29 -5.36
N GLY A 67 4.86 -20.23 -4.80
CA GLY A 67 4.40 -21.35 -3.96
C GLY A 67 3.04 -21.16 -3.31
N LEU A 68 2.04 -21.93 -3.78
CA LEU A 68 0.90 -22.32 -2.97
C LEU A 68 1.35 -23.40 -1.98
N GLY A 69 1.12 -23.17 -0.70
CA GLY A 69 1.32 -24.18 0.34
C GLY A 69 0.76 -23.68 1.67
N VAL A 70 -0.55 -23.91 1.86
CA VAL A 70 -1.29 -23.82 3.13
C VAL A 70 -1.18 -22.53 3.95
N SER A 71 -2.22 -21.68 3.88
CA SER A 71 -2.71 -20.97 5.07
C SER A 71 -4.20 -20.66 4.85
N GLN A 72 -5.07 -21.42 5.50
CA GLN A 72 -6.49 -21.06 5.59
C GLN A 72 -6.63 -19.66 6.21
N PRO A 73 -7.63 -18.86 5.80
CA PRO A 73 -7.88 -17.57 6.43
C PRO A 73 -8.30 -17.81 7.88
N VAL A 74 -7.47 -17.41 8.84
CA VAL A 74 -7.91 -17.32 10.24
C VAL A 74 -8.78 -16.06 10.31
N PHE A 75 -10.09 -16.27 10.50
CA PHE A 75 -11.02 -15.20 10.81
C PHE A 75 -10.52 -14.48 12.06
N ARG A 76 -9.97 -13.29 11.89
CA ARG A 76 -9.66 -12.42 13.01
C ARG A 76 -10.99 -11.86 13.49
N SER A 77 -11.54 -12.47 14.53
CA SER A 77 -12.66 -11.90 15.27
C SER A 77 -12.25 -10.50 15.69
N ALA A 78 -12.81 -9.50 15.02
CA ALA A 78 -12.74 -8.13 15.47
C ALA A 78 -13.32 -8.11 16.88
N THR A 79 -12.45 -8.01 17.90
CA THR A 79 -12.88 -7.55 19.21
C THR A 79 -13.20 -6.08 19.02
N TYR A 80 -14.41 -5.79 18.55
CA TYR A 80 -15.04 -4.52 18.89
C TYR A 80 -15.14 -4.54 20.41
N ASN A 81 -14.42 -3.63 21.07
CA ASN A 81 -14.71 -3.40 22.48
C ASN A 81 -16.14 -2.86 22.54
N ALA A 82 -16.99 -3.60 23.25
CA ALA A 82 -18.33 -3.20 23.64
C ALA A 82 -18.28 -1.96 24.55
#